data_AF-A0A2V9KRD2-F1
#
_entry.id   AF-A0A2V9KRD2-F1
#
_cell.length_a   1.000
_cell.length_b   1.000
_cell.length_c   1.000
_cell.angle_alpha   90.00
_cell.angle_beta   90.00
_cell.angle_gamma   90.00
#
_symmetry.space_group_name_H-M   'P 1'
#
loop_
_entity.id
_entity.type
_entity.pdbx_description
1 polymer ?
#
loop_
_entity_poly.entity_id
_entity_poly.type
_entity_poly.pdbx_seq_one_letter_code
_entity_poly.pdbx_strand_id
1 'polypeptide(L)' 'MKRNTHSEGTPKPLAGNCGHRWQNQKSQYAVSQLCTLCKLHRYKAGATADWEYRAPIPIGQVSRK' A
#
# COMPACT_ATOMS: atom_id res chain seq x y z
N MET A 1 -7.64 -13.38 34.73
CA MET A 1 -8.19 -13.73 33.39
C MET A 1 -7.79 -12.61 32.42
N LYS A 2 -7.05 -12.93 31.35
CA LYS A 2 -6.36 -11.94 30.48
C LYS A 2 -7.37 -11.30 29.51
N ARG A 3 -7.46 -9.97 29.51
CA ARG A 3 -8.29 -9.18 28.59
C ARG A 3 -7.67 -9.27 27.19
N ASN A 4 -8.34 -9.93 26.26
CA ASN A 4 -7.98 -9.88 24.84
C ASN A 4 -8.33 -8.49 24.31
N THR A 5 -7.35 -7.60 24.26
CA THR A 5 -7.40 -6.36 23.49
C THR A 5 -7.41 -6.73 22.01
N HIS A 6 -8.61 -6.91 21.45
CA HIS A 6 -8.81 -6.76 20.01
C HIS A 6 -8.50 -5.30 19.70
N SER A 7 -7.34 -5.04 19.10
CA SER A 7 -7.06 -3.76 18.48
C SER A 7 -8.19 -3.48 17.50
N GLU A 8 -9.00 -2.44 17.75
CA GLU A 8 -9.97 -1.90 16.81
C GLU A 8 -9.23 -1.45 15.55
N GLY A 9 -8.93 -2.42 14.68
CA GLY A 9 -8.34 -2.19 13.38
C GLY A 9 -9.40 -1.53 12.52
N THR A 10 -9.22 -0.24 12.23
CA THR A 10 -9.94 0.54 11.23
C THR A 10 -10.57 -0.37 10.17
N PRO A 11 -11.91 -0.39 10.01
CA PRO A 11 -12.57 -1.31 9.09
C PRO A 11 -11.95 -1.18 7.71
N LYS A 12 -11.42 -2.29 7.19
CA LYS A 12 -10.81 -2.30 5.85
C LYS A 12 -11.91 -1.90 4.86
N PRO A 13 -11.75 -0.80 4.11
CA PRO A 13 -12.78 -0.34 3.20
C PRO A 13 -13.10 -1.42 2.19
N LEU A 14 -14.38 -1.54 1.83
CA LEU A 14 -14.87 -2.45 0.78
C LEU A 14 -14.03 -2.25 -0.49
N ALA A 15 -13.73 -3.36 -1.18
CA ALA A 15 -12.98 -3.32 -2.43
C ALA A 15 -13.70 -2.38 -3.42
N GLY A 16 -12.97 -1.38 -3.95
CA GLY A 16 -13.52 -0.37 -4.87
C GLY A 16 -13.84 1.00 -4.24
N ASN A 17 -14.03 1.10 -2.92
CA ASN A 17 -14.37 2.38 -2.26
C ASN A 17 -13.15 3.07 -1.61
N CYS A 18 -11.96 2.90 -2.18
CA CYS A 18 -10.74 3.46 -1.60
C CYS A 18 -10.57 4.93 -1.99
N GLY A 19 -10.75 5.85 -1.03
CA GLY A 19 -10.38 7.27 -1.17
C GLY A 19 -8.87 7.50 -1.10
N HIS A 20 -8.11 6.78 -1.93
CA HIS A 20 -6.67 6.54 -1.87
C HIS A 20 -5.84 7.56 -1.07
N ARG A 21 -5.19 7.09 0.00
CA ARG A 21 -4.18 7.86 0.74
C ARG A 21 -2.77 7.46 0.29
N TRP A 22 -2.28 8.16 -0.73
CA TRP A 22 -0.98 7.93 -1.35
C TRP A 22 0.18 8.38 -0.46
N GLN A 23 1.19 7.53 -0.31
CA GLN A 23 2.43 7.82 0.39
C GLN A 23 3.61 7.55 -0.54
N ASN A 24 4.52 8.52 -0.68
CA ASN A 24 5.72 8.37 -1.49
C ASN A 24 6.58 7.21 -0.98
N GLN A 25 7.10 6.41 -1.90
CA GLN A 25 7.98 5.29 -1.64
C GLN A 25 9.34 5.55 -2.30
N LYS A 26 10.40 5.07 -1.67
CA LYS A 26 11.72 5.02 -2.30
C LYS A 26 11.67 3.95 -3.40
N SER A 27 12.03 4.33 -4.63
CA SER A 27 11.99 3.44 -5.80
C SER A 27 12.97 3.90 -6.87
N GLN A 28 13.16 3.07 -7.89
CA GLN A 28 13.91 3.38 -9.11
C GLN A 28 13.13 4.28 -10.09
N TYR A 29 11.82 4.46 -9.87
CA TYR A 29 10.96 5.32 -10.68
C TYR A 29 11.08 6.78 -10.27
N ALA A 30 10.81 7.70 -11.21
CA ALA A 30 10.83 9.14 -10.95
C ALA A 30 9.86 9.54 -9.82
N VAL A 31 8.67 8.91 -9.78
CA VAL A 31 7.74 9.01 -8.65
C VAL A 31 7.14 7.64 -8.38
N SER A 32 7.03 7.27 -7.10
CA SER A 32 6.45 6.01 -6.69
C SER A 32 5.60 6.21 -5.43
N GLN A 33 4.38 5.69 -5.42
CA GLN A 33 3.43 5.88 -4.34
C GLN A 33 2.69 4.59 -4.00
N LEU A 34 2.52 4.34 -2.71
CA LEU A 34 1.72 3.25 -2.18
C LEU A 34 0.50 3.81 -1.46
N CYS A 35 -0.68 3.29 -1.76
CA CYS A 35 -1.86 3.61 -0.97
C CYS A 35 -1.75 2.91 0.39
N THR A 36 -1.76 3.68 1.47
CA THR A 36 -1.65 3.12 2.83
C THR A 36 -2.83 2.23 3.22
N LEU A 37 -4.00 2.45 2.59
CA LEU A 37 -5.26 1.75 2.85
C LEU A 37 -5.38 0.44 2.06
N CYS A 38 -5.41 0.52 0.72
CA CYS A 38 -5.62 -0.64 -0.15
C CYS A 38 -4.34 -1.31 -0.63
N LYS A 39 -3.17 -0.74 -0.29
CA LYS A 39 -1.85 -1.19 -0.74
C LYS A 39 -1.64 -1.15 -2.26
N LEU A 40 -2.54 -0.54 -3.04
CA LEU A 40 -2.31 -0.30 -4.46
C LEU A 40 -1.03 0.50 -4.64
N HIS A 41 -0.18 0.09 -5.57
CA HIS A 41 1.05 0.77 -5.93
C HIS A 41 0.86 1.49 -7.27
N ARG A 42 1.35 2.73 -7.37
CA ARG A 42 1.40 3.48 -8.62
C ARG A 42 2.75 4.15 -8.80
N TYR A 43 3.20 4.29 -10.04
CA TYR A 43 4.48 4.93 -10.34
C TYR A 43 4.44 5.70 -11.67
N LYS A 44 5.38 6.63 -11.83
CA LYS A 44 5.70 7.28 -13.09
C LYS A 44 7.14 6.99 -13.47
N ALA A 45 7.36 6.48 -14.69
CA ALA A 45 8.70 6.22 -15.20
C ALA A 45 9.53 7.51 -15.38
N GLY A 46 8.88 8.63 -15.71
CA GLY A 46 9.48 9.95 -15.84
C GLY A 46 8.49 11.05 -15.43
N ALA A 47 8.95 12.29 -15.29
CA ALA A 47 8.11 13.41 -14.83
C ALA A 47 6.85 13.62 -15.71
N THR A 48 7.00 13.44 -17.03
CA THR A 48 5.94 13.58 -18.03
C THR A 48 5.22 12.28 -18.36
N ALA A 49 5.63 11.15 -17.77
CA ALA A 49 4.99 9.87 -18.02
C ALA A 49 3.61 9.79 -17.34
N ASP A 50 2.74 8.95 -17.90
CA ASP A 50 1.48 8.56 -17.29
C ASP A 50 1.69 7.71 -16.03
N TRP A 51 0.62 7.61 -15.24
CA TRP A 51 0.62 6.77 -14.04
C TRP A 51 0.38 5.32 -14.41
N GLU A 52 1.35 4.48 -14.05
CA GLU A 52 1.24 3.03 -14.14
C GLU A 52 0.79 2.48 -12.79
N TYR A 53 -0.12 1.51 -12.82
CA TYR A 53 -0.66 0.86 -11.63
C TYR A 53 -0.16 -0.58 -11.54
N ARG A 54 0.36 -0.97 -10.38
CA ARG A 54 0.72 -2.36 -10.08
C ARG A 54 0.12 -2.79 -8.76
N ALA A 55 -0.32 -4.04 -8.72
CA ALA A 55 -0.53 -4.69 -7.43
C ALA A 55 0.82 -4.76 -6.71
N PRO A 56 0.87 -4.49 -5.40
CA PRO A 56 2.09 -4.69 -4.63
C PRO A 56 2.46 -6.16 -4.71
N ILE A 57 3.71 -6.48 -5.07
CA ILE A 57 4.19 -7.86 -4.97
C ILE A 57 4.20 -8.18 -3.47
N PRO A 58 3.45 -9.19 -3.00
CA PRO A 58 3.48 -9.57 -1.60
C PRO A 58 4.89 -10.03 -1.26
N ILE A 59 5.65 -9.18 -0.57
CA ILE A 59 6.89 -9.60 0.06
C ILE A 59 6.44 -10.45 1.24
N GLY A 60 6.37 -11.77 1.02
CA GLY A 60 6.17 -12.71 2.12
C GLY A 60 7.21 -12.38 3.17
N GLN A 61 6.76 -11.99 4.37
CA GLN A 61 7.69 -11.78 5.48
C GLN A 61 8.37 -13.12 5.70
N VAL A 62 9.62 -13.25 5.23
CA VAL A 62 10.43 -14.41 5.56
C VAL A 62 10.60 -14.35 7.07
N SER A 63 9.81 -15.16 7.78
CA SER A 63 10.00 -15.43 9.19
C SER A 63 11.39 -16.04 9.30
N ARG A 64 12.41 -15.20 9.54
CA ARG A 64 13.72 -15.68 9.98
C ARG A 64 13.50 -16.26 11.36
N LYS A 65 13.34 -17.59 11.40
CA LYS A 65 13.52 -18.41 12.61
C LYS A 65 14.98 -18.37 13.03
#